data_AF-A0A3M2F8P7-F1
#
_entry.id   AF-A0A3M2F8P7-F1
#
_cell.length_a   1.000
_cell.length_b   1.000
_cell.length_c   1.000
_cell.angle_alpha   90.00
_cell.angle_beta   90.00
_cell.angle_gamma   90.00
#
_symmetry.space_group_name_H-M   'P 1'
#
loop_
_entity.id
_entity.type
_entity.pdbx_description
1 polymer ?
#
loop_
_entity_poly.entity_id
_entity_poly.type
_entity_poly.pdbx_seq_one_letter_code
_entity_poly.pdbx_strand_id
1 'polypeptide(L)'
;WNWRIGPASRPVSDETYVAQAFTPAGVGLRPFSVAHVDQPWRRPRSPGDLTIRWTRRSRALAADSWGGLEVPLREELEAYEVEILDGATVKRVLSTATTSAVYTAADQTADWGAPLGPGDTLDIRIFQLSALVGRGAPKSVTLTF
;
A
#
# COMPACT_ATOMS: atom_id res chain seq x y z
N TRP A 1 -18.34 -16.85 -18.93
CA TRP A 1 -17.27 -16.12 -19.64
C TRP A 1 -16.40 -17.16 -20.33
N ASN A 2 -16.39 -17.21 -21.67
CA ASN A 2 -15.59 -18.17 -22.42
C ASN A 2 -14.43 -17.41 -23.06
N TRP A 3 -13.28 -17.37 -22.39
CA TRP A 3 -12.06 -16.84 -23.00
C TRP A 3 -11.56 -17.84 -24.03
N ARG A 4 -11.09 -17.36 -25.17
CA ARG A 4 -10.47 -18.20 -26.20
C ARG A 4 -9.08 -17.68 -26.50
N ILE A 5 -8.10 -18.56 -26.51
CA ILE A 5 -6.68 -18.25 -26.73
C ILE A 5 -6.24 -19.01 -27.97
N GLY A 6 -5.72 -18.29 -28.97
CA GLY A 6 -5.30 -18.86 -30.25
C GLY A 6 -4.57 -17.83 -31.13
N PRO A 7 -4.09 -18.23 -32.31
CA PRO A 7 -3.32 -17.37 -33.20
C PRO A 7 -4.12 -16.18 -33.71
N ALA A 8 -3.58 -14.96 -33.60
CA ALA A 8 -4.26 -13.72 -34.03
C ALA A 8 -4.65 -13.70 -35.53
N SER A 9 -4.02 -14.55 -36.35
CA SER A 9 -4.28 -14.67 -37.79
C SER A 9 -5.48 -15.56 -38.14
N ARG A 10 -6.14 -16.20 -37.17
CA ARG A 10 -7.27 -17.13 -37.40
C ARG A 10 -8.55 -16.63 -36.71
N PRO A 11 -9.75 -17.01 -37.19
CA PRO A 11 -10.98 -16.65 -36.51
C PRO A 11 -11.09 -17.36 -35.16
N VAL A 12 -11.76 -16.73 -34.20
CA VAL A 12 -11.94 -17.25 -32.82
C VAL A 12 -12.71 -18.57 -32.75
N SER A 13 -13.38 -18.97 -33.83
CA SER A 13 -14.06 -20.25 -34.00
C SER A 13 -13.16 -21.40 -34.45
N ASP A 14 -11.93 -21.11 -34.88
CA ASP A 14 -10.97 -22.10 -35.37
C ASP A 14 -10.61 -23.12 -34.28
N GLU A 15 -10.35 -24.36 -34.68
CA GLU A 15 -10.02 -25.47 -33.77
C GLU A 15 -8.72 -25.23 -32.98
N THR A 16 -7.82 -24.36 -33.47
CA THR A 16 -6.59 -23.99 -32.76
C THR A 16 -6.84 -23.07 -31.56
N TYR A 17 -8.06 -22.55 -31.38
CA TYR A 17 -8.42 -21.76 -30.21
C TYR A 17 -8.84 -22.65 -29.04
N VAL A 18 -8.13 -22.53 -27.92
CA VAL A 18 -8.46 -23.23 -26.68
C VAL A 18 -9.40 -22.39 -25.84
N ALA A 19 -10.50 -23.00 -25.38
CA ALA A 19 -11.41 -22.37 -24.43
C ALA A 19 -10.85 -22.46 -23.01
N GLN A 20 -10.82 -21.33 -22.30
CA GLN A 20 -10.40 -21.25 -20.92
C GLN A 20 -11.49 -20.63 -20.05
N ALA A 21 -11.87 -21.34 -18.99
CA ALA A 21 -12.69 -20.78 -17.93
C ALA A 21 -11.83 -19.90 -17.03
N PHE A 22 -12.33 -18.72 -16.69
CA PHE A 22 -11.65 -17.78 -15.82
C PHE A 22 -12.66 -17.04 -14.94
N THR A 23 -12.34 -16.95 -13.65
CA THR A 23 -13.10 -16.17 -12.66
C THR A 23 -12.30 -14.91 -12.34
N PRO A 24 -12.73 -13.72 -12.80
CA PRO A 24 -12.01 -12.48 -12.53
C PRO A 24 -12.04 -12.14 -11.04
N ALA A 25 -10.86 -12.00 -10.44
CA ALA A 25 -10.69 -11.60 -9.04
C ALA A 25 -10.47 -10.08 -8.86
N GLY A 26 -10.61 -9.28 -9.92
CA GLY A 26 -10.47 -7.82 -9.84
C GLY A 26 -9.08 -7.31 -9.42
N VAL A 27 -8.03 -8.12 -9.53
CA VAL A 27 -6.67 -7.78 -9.03
C VAL A 27 -6.14 -6.46 -9.61
N GLY A 28 -6.46 -6.14 -10.87
CA GLY A 28 -6.10 -4.87 -11.52
C GLY A 28 -6.84 -3.64 -10.97
N LEU A 29 -7.90 -3.83 -10.18
CA LEU A 29 -8.61 -2.76 -9.47
C LEU A 29 -7.95 -2.43 -8.12
N ARG A 30 -7.11 -3.32 -7.60
CA ARG A 30 -6.45 -3.14 -6.30
C ARG A 30 -5.47 -1.94 -6.36
N PRO A 31 -5.54 -0.99 -5.41
CA PRO A 31 -4.55 0.07 -5.29
C PRO A 31 -3.12 -0.48 -5.23
N PHE A 32 -2.18 0.27 -5.79
CA PHE A 32 -0.76 -0.06 -5.67
C PHE A 32 -0.27 0.12 -4.23
N SER A 33 0.82 -0.58 -3.89
CA SER A 33 1.53 -0.29 -2.64
C SER A 33 2.11 1.11 -2.69
N VAL A 34 2.21 1.78 -1.54
CA VAL A 34 2.92 3.05 -1.42
C VAL A 34 4.42 2.88 -1.72
N ALA A 35 5.12 3.99 -1.93
CA ALA A 35 6.56 4.02 -2.19
C ALA A 35 7.31 4.90 -1.18
N HIS A 36 8.65 4.81 -1.20
CA HIS A 36 9.56 5.69 -0.46
C HIS A 36 9.13 5.94 1.00
N VAL A 37 8.96 4.86 1.77
CA VAL A 37 8.70 5.00 3.20
C VAL A 37 9.94 5.58 3.86
N ASP A 38 9.75 6.71 4.55
CA ASP A 38 10.84 7.41 5.24
C ASP A 38 11.37 6.55 6.38
N GLN A 39 12.70 6.51 6.49
CA GLN A 39 13.40 5.77 7.53
C GLN A 39 13.74 6.69 8.72
N PRO A 40 13.37 6.33 9.97
CA PRO A 40 13.58 7.18 11.14
C PRO A 40 15.04 7.61 11.36
N TRP A 41 16.01 6.69 11.17
CA TRP A 41 17.44 6.95 11.32
C TRP A 41 18.00 8.06 10.41
N ARG A 42 17.27 8.47 9.36
CA ARG A 42 17.73 9.52 8.43
C ARG A 42 17.74 10.92 9.04
N ARG A 43 17.09 11.12 10.19
CA ARG A 43 17.03 12.42 10.87
C ARG A 43 17.28 12.22 12.37
N PRO A 44 18.04 13.11 13.03
CA PRO A 44 18.15 13.10 14.49
C PRO A 44 16.76 13.15 15.13
N ARG A 45 16.52 12.26 16.09
CA ARG A 45 15.24 12.10 16.77
C ARG A 45 15.49 11.85 18.25
N SER A 46 14.66 12.45 19.09
CA SER A 46 14.47 12.00 20.48
C SER A 46 13.28 11.04 20.54
N PRO A 47 13.32 9.99 21.36
CA PRO A 47 12.17 9.11 21.56
C PRO A 47 10.91 9.91 21.90
N GLY A 48 9.79 9.55 21.26
CA GLY A 48 8.54 10.30 21.29
C GLY A 48 7.66 9.91 20.10
N ASP A 49 6.69 10.77 19.76
CA ASP A 49 5.79 10.56 18.63
C ASP A 49 6.57 10.22 17.36
N LEU A 50 6.13 9.18 16.68
CA LEU A 50 6.72 8.73 15.42
C LEU A 50 5.79 9.09 14.28
N THR A 51 6.21 10.03 13.42
CA THR A 51 5.51 10.27 12.15
C THR A 51 6.07 9.36 11.06
N ILE A 52 5.26 8.41 10.62
CA ILE A 52 5.54 7.52 9.50
C ILE A 52 5.09 8.23 8.22
N ARG A 53 5.97 8.38 7.23
CA ARG A 53 5.69 9.07 5.96
C ARG A 53 6.01 8.18 4.76
N TRP A 54 5.30 8.39 3.67
CA TRP A 54 5.50 7.69 2.40
C TRP A 54 5.11 8.57 1.21
N THR A 55 5.37 8.09 0.00
CA THR A 55 4.89 8.68 -1.25
C THR A 55 3.71 7.87 -1.79
N ARG A 56 2.61 8.56 -2.11
CA ARG A 56 1.44 7.97 -2.79
C ARG A 56 1.84 7.45 -4.17
N ARG A 57 1.28 6.31 -4.56
CA ARG A 57 1.30 5.83 -5.95
C ARG A 57 -0.11 5.90 -6.51
N SER A 58 -0.22 6.19 -7.80
CA SER A 58 -1.52 6.20 -8.49
C SER A 58 -1.54 5.21 -9.64
N ARG A 59 -2.74 4.68 -9.90
CA ARG A 59 -3.08 3.80 -11.01
C ARG A 59 -4.05 4.47 -11.99
N ALA A 60 -4.22 5.79 -11.89
CA ALA A 60 -4.95 6.59 -12.87
C ALA A 60 -4.19 6.57 -14.21
N LEU A 61 -4.93 6.55 -15.32
CA LEU A 61 -4.32 6.47 -16.66
C LEU A 61 -3.45 7.69 -17.01
N ALA A 62 -3.69 8.84 -16.36
CA ALA A 62 -2.92 10.07 -16.55
C ALA A 62 -1.85 10.29 -15.44
N ALA A 63 -1.58 9.28 -14.60
CA ALA A 63 -0.64 9.41 -13.48
C ALA A 63 0.84 9.50 -13.92
N ASP A 64 1.13 9.24 -15.19
CA ASP A 64 2.43 9.36 -15.84
C ASP A 64 2.62 10.69 -16.59
N SER A 65 1.63 11.57 -16.56
CA SER A 65 1.68 12.88 -17.19
C SER A 65 2.53 13.86 -16.39
N TRP A 66 3.38 14.60 -17.08
CA TRP A 66 4.19 15.70 -16.54
C TRP A 66 3.49 17.06 -16.61
N GLY A 67 2.34 17.15 -17.27
CA GLY A 67 1.61 18.41 -17.47
C GLY A 67 0.61 18.77 -16.36
N GLY A 68 0.34 17.84 -15.44
CA GLY A 68 -0.57 18.07 -14.32
C GLY A 68 0.11 18.81 -13.15
N LEU A 69 -0.68 19.55 -12.37
CA LEU A 69 -0.20 20.18 -11.13
C LEU A 69 0.06 19.16 -10.02
N GLU A 70 -0.76 18.10 -9.96
CA GLU A 70 -0.68 17.02 -8.98
C GLU A 70 -1.01 15.69 -9.67
N VAL A 71 -0.42 14.59 -9.18
CA VAL A 71 -0.68 13.27 -9.75
C VAL A 71 -2.14 12.88 -9.48
N PRO A 72 -2.97 12.58 -10.49
CA PRO A 72 -4.37 12.28 -10.27
C PRO A 72 -4.55 11.07 -9.35
N LEU A 73 -5.48 11.15 -8.40
CA LEU A 73 -5.94 10.01 -7.61
C LEU A 73 -6.98 9.23 -8.41
N ARG A 74 -6.93 7.89 -8.36
CA ARG A 74 -7.94 7.03 -8.99
C ARG A 74 -9.07 6.63 -8.04
N GLU A 75 -8.78 6.54 -6.75
CA GLU A 75 -9.79 6.22 -5.73
C GLU A 75 -10.64 7.46 -5.41
N GLU A 76 -11.84 7.26 -4.89
CA GLU A 76 -12.78 8.35 -4.58
C GLU A 76 -12.24 9.31 -3.51
N LEU A 77 -11.46 8.77 -2.57
CA LEU A 77 -10.83 9.49 -1.47
C LEU A 77 -9.44 8.94 -1.22
N GLU A 78 -8.53 9.81 -0.78
CA GLU A 78 -7.22 9.39 -0.29
C GLU A 78 -7.35 8.86 1.14
N ALA A 79 -7.05 7.59 1.34
CA ALA A 79 -7.10 6.94 2.64
C ALA A 79 -6.08 5.80 2.73
N TYR A 80 -5.51 5.62 3.92
CA TYR A 80 -4.52 4.59 4.21
C TYR A 80 -4.73 3.94 5.56
N GLU A 81 -4.28 2.69 5.65
CA GLU A 81 -4.06 2.00 6.91
C GLU A 81 -2.59 1.62 7.06
N VAL A 82 -2.07 1.77 8.27
CA VAL A 82 -0.73 1.34 8.67
C VAL A 82 -0.88 0.29 9.77
N GLU A 83 -0.49 -0.94 9.47
CA GLU A 83 -0.34 -1.98 10.49
C GLU A 83 1.01 -1.85 11.16
N ILE A 84 1.01 -1.84 12.50
CA ILE A 84 2.18 -2.00 13.35
C ILE A 84 2.26 -3.46 13.76
N LEU A 85 3.40 -4.10 13.51
CA LEU A 85 3.56 -5.54 13.66
C LEU A 85 4.49 -5.90 14.83
N ASP A 86 4.17 -7.03 15.47
CA ASP A 86 5.04 -7.78 16.38
C ASP A 86 5.19 -9.19 15.80
N GLY A 87 6.25 -9.39 15.00
CA GLY A 87 6.40 -10.56 14.14
C GLY A 87 5.24 -10.66 13.13
N ALA A 88 4.44 -11.73 13.24
CA ALA A 88 3.27 -11.94 12.38
C ALA A 88 1.99 -11.27 12.90
N THR A 89 1.98 -10.81 14.15
CA THR A 89 0.80 -10.27 14.82
C THR A 89 0.66 -8.78 14.56
N VAL A 90 -0.55 -8.35 14.19
CA VAL A 90 -0.87 -6.92 14.12
C VAL A 90 -1.15 -6.41 15.52
N LYS A 91 -0.26 -5.58 16.07
CA LYS A 91 -0.50 -4.92 17.37
C LYS A 91 -1.45 -3.75 17.26
N ARG A 92 -1.34 -3.00 16.17
CA ARG A 92 -2.13 -1.77 15.97
C ARG A 92 -2.39 -1.51 14.51
N VAL A 93 -3.51 -0.86 14.23
CA VAL A 93 -3.83 -0.28 12.92
C VAL A 93 -4.05 1.22 13.09
N LEU A 94 -3.31 2.02 12.33
CA LEU A 94 -3.48 3.47 12.26
C LEU A 94 -4.18 3.81 10.95
N SER A 95 -5.21 4.65 10.99
CA SER A 95 -5.91 5.15 9.80
C SER A 95 -5.58 6.61 9.54
N THR A 96 -5.43 7.00 8.28
CA THR A 96 -5.13 8.39 7.90
C THR A 96 -5.67 8.73 6.52
N ALA A 97 -6.04 9.99 6.30
CA ALA A 97 -6.46 10.54 5.01
C ALA A 97 -5.32 11.26 4.27
N THR A 98 -4.08 11.08 4.71
CA THR A 98 -2.88 11.73 4.14
C THR A 98 -1.74 10.73 4.01
N THR A 99 -0.66 11.11 3.33
CA THR A 99 0.55 10.28 3.16
C THR A 99 1.42 10.17 4.42
N SER A 100 0.82 10.36 5.59
CA SER A 100 1.49 10.18 6.88
C SER A 100 0.54 9.73 7.98
N ALA A 101 1.07 8.95 8.92
CA ALA A 101 0.38 8.55 10.15
C ALA A 101 1.28 8.82 11.36
N VAL A 102 0.68 9.22 12.47
CA VAL A 102 1.39 9.43 13.74
C VAL A 102 1.13 8.23 14.63
N TYR A 103 2.21 7.53 14.99
CA TYR A 103 2.21 6.54 16.05
C TYR A 103 2.65 7.23 17.34
N THR A 104 1.69 7.59 18.19
CA THR A 104 1.94 8.46 19.35
C THR A 104 2.87 7.79 20.35
N ALA A 105 3.57 8.57 21.17
CA ALA A 105 4.40 8.05 22.25
C ALA A 105 3.58 7.24 23.27
N ALA A 106 2.32 7.62 23.48
CA ALA A 106 1.39 6.89 24.35
C ALA A 106 1.04 5.51 23.76
N ASP A 107 0.73 5.46 22.46
CA ASP A 107 0.46 4.19 21.77
C ASP A 107 1.71 3.29 21.73
N GLN A 108 2.88 3.87 21.47
CA GLN A 108 4.16 3.14 21.54
C GLN A 108 4.39 2.58 22.94
N THR A 109 4.13 3.36 23.99
CA THR A 109 4.29 2.91 25.38
C THR A 109 3.28 1.83 25.74
N ALA A 110 2.04 1.91 25.25
CA ALA A 110 1.05 0.86 25.45
C ALA A 110 1.43 -0.45 24.75
N ASP A 111 2.05 -0.36 23.57
CA ASP A 111 2.38 -1.53 22.76
C ASP A 111 3.75 -2.16 23.13
N TRP A 112 4.71 -1.35 23.59
CA TRP A 112 6.12 -1.74 23.80
C TRP A 112 6.71 -1.38 25.17
N GLY A 113 5.98 -0.64 26.01
CA GLY A 113 6.44 -0.19 27.34
C GLY A 113 7.27 1.09 27.34
N ALA A 114 7.73 1.56 26.18
CA ALA A 114 8.39 2.86 26.02
C ALA A 114 8.31 3.33 24.55
N PRO A 115 8.55 4.62 24.26
CA PRO A 115 8.75 5.09 22.89
C PRO A 115 10.00 4.49 22.25
N LEU A 116 9.92 4.13 20.97
CA LEU A 116 11.01 3.51 20.21
C LEU A 116 12.21 4.47 20.11
N GLY A 117 13.42 3.98 20.32
CA GLY A 117 14.66 4.75 20.33
C GLY A 117 15.76 4.16 19.45
N PRO A 118 16.95 4.79 19.43
CA PRO A 118 18.09 4.30 18.67
C PRO A 118 18.39 2.83 18.95
N GLY A 119 18.50 2.02 17.89
CA GLY A 119 18.73 0.57 17.97
C GLY A 119 17.45 -0.29 17.92
N ASP A 120 16.26 0.32 18.09
CA ASP A 120 15.00 -0.40 17.92
C ASP A 120 14.67 -0.60 16.43
N THR A 121 13.75 -1.55 16.18
CA THR A 121 13.17 -1.78 14.87
C THR A 121 11.65 -1.91 14.95
N LEU A 122 10.95 -1.56 13.87
CA LEU A 122 9.50 -1.66 13.80
C LEU A 122 9.07 -2.15 12.43
N ASP A 123 8.47 -3.33 12.38
CA ASP A 123 7.87 -3.84 11.16
C ASP A 123 6.49 -3.23 10.95
N ILE A 124 6.27 -2.70 9.74
CA ILE A 124 4.98 -2.10 9.36
C ILE A 124 4.51 -2.58 7.99
N ARG A 125 3.19 -2.51 7.79
CA ARG A 125 2.57 -2.62 6.46
C ARG A 125 1.68 -1.43 6.20
N ILE A 126 1.86 -0.80 5.04
CA ILE A 126 1.04 0.34 4.62
C ILE A 126 0.18 -0.06 3.43
N PHE A 127 -1.10 0.28 3.51
CA PHE A 127 -2.11 0.00 2.48
C PHE A 127 -2.76 1.31 2.07
N GLN A 128 -2.84 1.57 0.76
CA GLN A 128 -3.82 2.54 0.24
C GLN A 128 -5.17 1.85 0.14
N LEU A 129 -6.23 2.53 0.54
CA LEU A 129 -7.59 1.99 0.54
C LEU A 129 -8.34 2.34 -0.75
N SER A 130 -9.26 1.48 -1.13
CA SER A 130 -10.27 1.71 -2.16
C SER A 130 -11.64 1.42 -1.58
N ALA A 131 -12.63 2.28 -1.86
CA ALA A 131 -14.01 2.02 -1.44
C ALA A 131 -14.59 0.75 -2.10
N LEU A 132 -14.10 0.41 -3.30
CA LEU A 132 -14.60 -0.72 -4.09
C LEU A 132 -14.01 -2.07 -3.66
N VAL A 133 -12.71 -2.11 -3.39
CA VAL A 133 -11.98 -3.38 -3.16
C VAL A 133 -11.27 -3.46 -1.80
N GLY A 134 -11.39 -2.44 -0.96
CA GLY A 134 -10.74 -2.39 0.35
C GLY A 134 -9.24 -2.14 0.25
N ARG A 135 -8.44 -2.90 1.02
CA ARG A 135 -6.99 -2.73 1.10
C ARG A 135 -6.28 -2.99 -0.23
N GLY A 136 -5.39 -2.08 -0.57
CA GLY A 136 -4.44 -2.20 -1.69
C GLY A 136 -3.38 -3.26 -1.49
N ALA A 137 -2.40 -3.28 -2.39
CA ALA A 137 -1.20 -4.10 -2.19
C ALA A 137 -0.38 -3.57 -1.00
N PRO A 138 0.08 -4.44 -0.08
CA PRO A 138 0.88 -4.00 1.07
C PRO A 138 2.24 -3.45 0.63
N LYS A 139 2.66 -2.36 1.27
CA LYS A 139 4.07 -2.01 1.39
C LYS A 139 4.56 -2.49 2.76
N SER A 140 5.26 -3.63 2.79
CA SER A 140 5.96 -4.11 3.98
C SER A 140 7.34 -3.44 4.08
N VAL A 141 7.68 -2.95 5.26
CA VAL A 141 9.00 -2.36 5.54
C VAL A 141 9.33 -2.46 7.02
N THR A 142 10.60 -2.70 7.31
CA THR A 142 11.17 -2.55 8.66
C THR A 142 11.71 -1.13 8.78
N LEU A 143 11.20 -0.37 9.75
CA LEU A 143 11.77 0.90 10.17
C LEU A 143 12.90 0.63 11.16
N THR A 144 14.01 1.34 11.00
CA THR A 144 15.13 1.28 11.95
C THR A 144 15.38 2.66 12.57
N PHE A 145 15.72 2.69 13.85
CA PHE A 145 15.81 3.91 14.65
C PHE A 145 17.24 4.22 15.06
#